data_AF-A0A1J3DPG4-F1
#
_entry.id   AF-A0A1J3DPG4-F1
#
_cell.length_a   1.000
_cell.length_b   1.000
_cell.length_c   1.000
_cell.angle_alpha   90.00
_cell.angle_beta   90.00
_cell.angle_gamma   90.00
#
_symmetry.space_group_name_H-M   'P 1'
#
loop_
_entity.id
_entity.type
_entity.pdbx_description
1 polymer ?
#
loop_
_entity_poly.entity_id
_entity_poly.type
_entity_poly.pdbx_seq_one_letter_code
_entity_poly.pdbx_strand_id
1 'polypeptide(L)'
;EGYDYDDKFDADVVTYTGEGGNVICKGKKSEDQKMVKGNLALANSMRHKSEVRVIRGQERLDKKGKRYVYDGLYLVDKYWSEKGDSGKSLYRFKLCRIP
;
A
#
# COMPACT_ATOMS: atom_id res chain seq x y z
N GLU A 1 10.23 2.37 -7.00
CA GLU A 1 9.60 2.36 -5.68
C GLU A 1 10.30 3.38 -4.80
N GLY A 2 9.61 3.98 -3.84
CA GLY A 2 10.25 4.90 -2.90
C GLY A 2 10.75 4.17 -1.66
N TYR A 3 11.67 4.80 -0.95
CA TYR A 3 12.26 4.26 0.28
C TYR A 3 11.17 3.89 1.30
N ASP A 4 11.35 2.75 1.99
CA ASP A 4 10.45 2.17 3.02
C ASP A 4 9.12 1.58 2.53
N TYR A 5 8.89 1.48 1.21
CA TYR A 5 7.71 0.77 0.65
C TYR A 5 8.02 -0.71 0.49
N ASP A 6 7.82 -1.48 1.56
CA ASP A 6 7.97 -2.95 1.57
C ASP A 6 6.58 -3.61 1.61
N ASP A 7 5.87 -3.56 0.48
CA ASP A 7 4.56 -4.20 0.36
C ASP A 7 4.74 -5.73 0.27
N LYS A 8 4.03 -6.47 1.12
CA LYS A 8 4.14 -7.93 1.21
C LYS A 8 2.90 -8.58 0.63
N PHE A 9 3.12 -9.59 -0.21
CA PHE A 9 2.07 -10.41 -0.81
C PHE A 9 2.28 -11.86 -0.36
N ASP A 10 1.39 -12.36 0.49
CA ASP A 10 1.42 -13.73 0.99
C ASP A 10 0.07 -14.40 0.72
N ALA A 11 0.02 -15.19 -0.35
CA ALA A 11 -1.19 -15.84 -0.85
C ALA A 11 -2.38 -14.87 -0.95
N ASP A 12 -3.35 -15.02 -0.04
CA ASP A 12 -4.58 -14.22 0.02
C ASP A 12 -4.47 -12.98 0.92
N VAL A 13 -3.29 -12.67 1.44
CA VAL A 13 -3.06 -11.52 2.33
C VAL A 13 -2.07 -10.55 1.70
N VAL A 14 -2.42 -9.27 1.69
CA VAL A 14 -1.55 -8.18 1.26
C VAL A 14 -1.32 -7.23 2.41
N THR A 15 -0.06 -6.91 2.70
CA THR A 15 0.29 -5.76 3.54
C THR A 15 0.69 -4.62 2.63
N TYR A 16 -0.14 -3.59 2.57
CA TYR A 16 0.03 -2.43 1.72
C TYR A 16 0.47 -1.21 2.52
N THR A 17 1.45 -0.49 2.00
CA THR A 17 1.97 0.75 2.57
C THR A 17 1.17 1.93 2.04
N GLY A 18 0.70 2.78 2.95
CA GLY A 18 -0.07 3.97 2.63
C GLY A 18 0.67 4.93 1.70
N GLU A 19 -0.08 5.88 1.13
CA GLU A 19 0.49 6.92 0.30
C GLU A 19 1.03 8.11 1.12
N GLY A 20 1.91 8.89 0.50
CA GLY A 20 2.49 10.10 1.08
C GLY A 20 3.78 9.86 1.86
N GLY A 21 4.37 10.93 2.39
CA GLY A 21 5.65 10.88 3.12
C GLY A 21 6.89 10.71 2.24
N ASN A 22 6.71 10.27 0.98
CA ASN A 22 7.79 10.08 0.02
C ASN A 22 8.21 11.34 -0.74
N VAL A 23 9.51 11.42 -1.01
CA VAL A 23 10.15 12.50 -1.75
C VAL A 23 10.10 12.17 -3.25
N ILE A 24 9.04 12.62 -3.94
CA ILE A 24 8.94 12.47 -5.41
C ILE A 24 9.88 13.48 -6.13
N CYS A 25 10.27 14.56 -5.46
CA CYS A 25 11.12 15.61 -6.03
C CYS A 25 12.43 15.75 -5.23
N LYS A 26 13.59 15.69 -5.91
CA LYS A 26 14.90 15.95 -5.31
C LYS A 26 14.87 17.26 -4.49
N GLY A 27 15.15 17.17 -3.20
CA GLY A 27 15.27 18.32 -2.29
C GLY A 27 14.20 18.44 -1.19
N LYS A 28 13.10 17.68 -1.25
CA LYS A 28 12.15 17.60 -0.12
C LYS A 28 12.60 16.54 0.89
N LYS A 29 12.33 16.78 2.18
CA LYS A 29 12.56 15.79 3.24
C LYS A 29 11.41 14.79 3.28
N SER A 30 11.70 13.54 3.63
CA SER A 30 10.64 12.58 3.95
C SER A 30 9.89 13.04 5.19
N GLU A 31 8.57 12.87 5.17
CA GLU A 31 7.65 13.30 6.23
C GLU A 31 6.84 12.11 6.72
N ASP A 32 6.30 12.22 7.93
CA ASP A 32 5.34 11.23 8.42
C ASP A 32 4.11 11.20 7.49
N GLN A 33 3.64 10.00 7.17
CA GLN A 33 2.39 9.81 6.46
C GLN A 33 1.21 10.31 7.31
N LYS A 34 0.19 10.80 6.62
CA LYS A 34 -1.01 11.38 7.24
C LYS A 34 -2.22 10.53 6.89
N MET A 35 -3.19 10.46 7.80
CA MET A 35 -4.47 9.78 7.57
C MET A 35 -5.40 10.66 6.74
N VAL A 36 -5.05 10.87 5.47
CA VAL A 36 -5.77 11.69 4.50
C VAL A 36 -5.81 10.96 3.16
N LYS A 37 -6.67 11.41 2.24
CA LYS A 37 -6.75 10.89 0.86
C LYS A 37 -6.86 9.36 0.82
N GLY A 38 -5.98 8.66 0.13
CA GLY A 38 -5.98 7.21 -0.04
C GLY A 38 -5.88 6.45 1.28
N ASN A 39 -5.09 6.95 2.24
CA ASN A 39 -4.99 6.33 3.56
C ASN A 39 -6.32 6.39 4.30
N LEU A 40 -6.97 7.56 4.28
CA LEU A 40 -8.30 7.74 4.88
C LEU A 40 -9.36 6.91 4.14
N ALA A 41 -9.27 6.82 2.81
CA ALA A 41 -10.18 6.00 2.01
C ALA A 41 -10.07 4.52 2.39
N LEU A 42 -8.86 3.97 2.55
CA LEU A 42 -8.66 2.59 2.99
C LEU A 42 -9.14 2.34 4.42
N ALA A 43 -8.90 3.29 5.33
CA ALA A 43 -9.44 3.22 6.70
C ALA A 43 -10.99 3.24 6.71
N ASN A 44 -11.60 4.03 5.83
CA ASN A 44 -13.05 4.03 5.66
C ASN A 44 -13.56 2.72 5.03
N SER A 45 -12.86 2.16 4.05
CA SER A 45 -13.20 0.85 3.48
C SER A 45 -13.18 -0.25 4.52
N MET A 46 -12.23 -0.23 5.46
CA MET A 46 -12.23 -1.14 6.63
C MET A 46 -13.50 -0.95 7.46
N ARG A 47 -13.83 0.29 7.84
CA ARG A 47 -14.99 0.60 8.70
C ARG A 47 -16.31 0.17 8.06
N HIS A 48 -16.45 0.38 6.77
CA HIS A 48 -17.68 0.09 6.02
C HIS A 48 -17.69 -1.29 5.37
N LYS A 49 -16.61 -2.08 5.52
CA LYS A 49 -16.41 -3.37 4.84
C LYS A 49 -16.59 -3.26 3.32
N SER A 50 -16.14 -2.15 2.75
CA SER A 50 -16.17 -1.93 1.31
C SER A 50 -15.07 -2.72 0.63
N GLU A 51 -15.43 -3.40 -0.47
CA GLU A 51 -14.49 -4.20 -1.25
C GLU A 51 -13.46 -3.31 -1.98
N VAL A 52 -12.21 -3.74 -1.94
CA VAL A 52 -11.07 -3.06 -2.58
C VAL A 52 -10.54 -3.94 -3.70
N ARG A 53 -10.49 -3.40 -4.92
CA ARG A 53 -9.86 -4.08 -6.06
C ARG A 53 -8.34 -4.02 -5.93
N VAL A 54 -7.68 -5.17 -5.98
CA VAL A 54 -6.21 -5.26 -5.98
C VAL A 54 -5.71 -5.56 -7.39
N ILE A 55 -4.71 -4.80 -7.82
CA ILE A 55 -4.02 -4.95 -9.10
C ILE A 55 -2.53 -5.07 -8.83
N ARG A 56 -1.91 -6.19 -9.20
CA ARG A 56 -0.50 -6.46 -8.96
C ARG A 56 0.33 -6.11 -10.19
N GLY A 57 1.39 -5.33 -10.00
CA GLY A 57 2.40 -5.07 -11.02
C GLY A 57 3.49 -6.15 -10.99
N GLN A 58 3.56 -6.99 -12.01
CA GLN A 58 4.60 -8.02 -12.17
C GLN A 58 5.63 -7.54 -13.19
N GLU A 59 6.92 -7.66 -12.86
CA GLU A 59 7.98 -7.34 -13.81
C GLU A 59 7.93 -8.29 -15.01
N ARG A 60 8.02 -7.74 -16.22
CA ARG A 60 8.03 -8.54 -17.44
C ARG A 60 9.38 -9.26 -17.57
N LEU A 61 9.37 -10.45 -18.15
CA LEU A 61 10.58 -11.25 -18.40
C LEU A 61 11.63 -10.48 -19.24
N ASP A 62 11.17 -9.60 -20.13
CA ASP A 62 12.03 -8.76 -20.97
C ASP A 62 12.58 -7.52 -20.24
N LYS A 63 12.21 -7.30 -18.96
CA LYS A 63 12.55 -6.12 -18.15
C LYS A 63 12.16 -4.78 -18.79
N LYS A 64 11.25 -4.78 -19.77
CA LYS A 64 10.79 -3.55 -20.45
C LYS A 64 9.58 -2.91 -19.78
N GLY A 65 9.36 -3.19 -18.50
CA GLY A 65 8.30 -2.60 -17.68
C GLY A 65 7.53 -3.62 -16.87
N LYS A 66 6.36 -3.20 -16.37
CA LYS A 66 5.47 -4.03 -15.55
C LYS A 66 4.22 -4.43 -16.35
N ARG A 67 3.78 -5.67 -16.17
CA ARG A 67 2.43 -6.13 -16.53
C ARG A 67 1.55 -5.98 -15.29
N TYR A 68 0.36 -5.40 -15.44
CA TYR A 68 -0.60 -5.28 -14.36
C TYR A 68 -1.67 -6.36 -14.48
N VAL A 69 -1.88 -7.10 -13.40
CA VAL A 69 -2.86 -8.21 -13.34
C VAL A 69 -3.86 -7.88 -12.25
N TYR A 70 -5.15 -7.94 -12.58
CA TYR A 70 -6.22 -7.85 -11.59
C TYR A 70 -6.22 -9.12 -10.74
N ASP A 71 -6.12 -8.95 -9.43
CA ASP A 71 -5.92 -10.06 -8.49
C ASP A 71 -7.21 -10.49 -7.77
N GLY A 72 -8.21 -9.60 -7.76
CA GLY A 72 -9.50 -9.85 -7.14
C GLY A 72 -9.93 -8.75 -6.18
N LEU A 73 -10.98 -9.06 -5.42
CA LEU A 73 -11.56 -8.21 -4.40
C LEU A 73 -11.02 -8.60 -3.02
N TYR A 74 -10.71 -7.59 -2.23
CA TYR A 74 -10.15 -7.74 -0.89
C TYR A 74 -10.95 -6.88 0.10
N LEU A 75 -10.94 -7.28 1.36
CA LEU A 75 -11.38 -6.46 2.48
C LEU A 75 -10.17 -5.98 3.26
N VAL A 76 -10.24 -4.74 3.76
CA VAL A 76 -9.23 -4.24 4.71
C VAL A 76 -9.57 -4.82 6.08
N ASP A 77 -8.68 -5.67 6.60
CA ASP A 77 -8.82 -6.36 7.90
C ASP A 77 -8.45 -5.42 9.06
N LYS A 78 -7.31 -4.74 8.93
CA LYS A 78 -6.82 -3.77 9.91
C LYS A 78 -5.81 -2.79 9.30
N TYR A 79 -5.57 -1.68 9.98
CA TYR A 79 -4.44 -0.80 9.69
C TYR A 79 -3.72 -0.36 10.96
N TRP A 80 -2.45 0.00 10.85
CA TRP A 80 -1.64 0.52 11.95
C TRP A 80 -0.62 1.54 11.43
N SER A 81 0.00 2.28 12.33
CA SER A 81 1.16 3.12 12.03
C SER A 81 2.43 2.45 12.56
N GLU A 82 3.49 2.45 11.77
CA GLU A 82 4.82 1.97 12.18
C GLU A 82 5.90 2.95 11.73
N LYS A 83 7.11 2.83 12.29
CA LYS A 83 8.26 3.62 11.87
C LYS A 83 9.03 2.85 10.79
N GLY A 84 9.15 3.43 9.60
CA GLY A 84 10.03 2.91 8.54
C GLY A 84 11.50 3.15 8.85
N ASP A 85 12.39 2.59 8.04
CA ASP A 85 13.85 2.68 8.22
C ASP A 85 14.35 4.12 8.23
N SER A 86 13.64 5.04 7.56
CA SER A 86 13.92 6.48 7.61
C SER A 86 13.49 7.19 8.91
N GLY A 87 12.94 6.46 9.90
CA GLY A 87 12.39 7.00 11.14
C GLY A 87 11.06 7.73 10.98
N LYS A 88 10.42 7.61 9.81
CA LYS A 88 9.13 8.24 9.48
C LYS A 88 7.99 7.27 9.73
N SER A 89 6.86 7.83 10.12
CA SER A 89 5.65 7.07 10.39
C SER A 89 4.97 6.73 9.08
N LEU A 90 4.72 5.45 8.85
CA LEU A 90 4.03 4.90 7.68
C LEU A 90 2.75 4.23 8.15
N TYR A 91 1.68 4.37 7.37
CA TYR A 91 0.49 3.58 7.57
C TYR A 91 0.62 2.26 6.82
N ARG A 92 0.31 1.15 7.50
CA ARG A 92 0.20 -0.17 6.89
C ARG A 92 -1.23 -0.64 6.96
N PHE A 93 -1.68 -1.29 5.90
CA PHE A 93 -3.01 -1.85 5.76
C PHE A 93 -2.87 -3.33 5.45
N LYS A 94 -3.53 -4.18 6.24
CA LYS A 94 -3.66 -5.60 5.94
C LYS A 94 -4.95 -5.82 5.17
N LEU A 95 -4.85 -6.31 3.95
CA LEU A 95 -5.96 -6.67 3.08
C LEU A 95 -6.05 -8.19 2.96
N CYS A 96 -7.25 -8.75 3.07
CA CYS A 96 -7.51 -10.17 2.91
C CYS A 96 -8.42 -10.41 1.70
N ARG A 97 -8.05 -11.35 0.84
CA ARG A 97 -8.81 -11.70 -0.37
C ARG A 97 -10.15 -12.29 0.02
N ILE A 98 -11.18 -11.91 -0.72
CA ILE A 98 -12.50 -12.53 -0.60
C ILE A 98 -12.44 -13.87 -1.36
N PRO A 99 -12.83 -14.98 -0.72
CA PRO A 99 -12.86 -16.30 -1.36
C PRO A 99 -13.71 -16.36 -2.64
#